data_AF-A0A428R660-F1
#
_entry.id   AF-A0A428R660-F1
#
_cell.length_a   1.000
_cell.length_b   1.000
_cell.length_c   1.000
_cell.angle_alpha   90.00
_cell.angle_beta   90.00
_cell.angle_gamma   90.00
#
_symmetry.space_group_name_H-M   'P 1'
#
loop_
_entity.id
_entity.type
_entity.pdbx_description
1 polymer ?
#
loop_
_entity_poly.entity_id
_entity_poly.type
_entity_poly.pdbx_seq_one_letter_code
_entity_poly.pdbx_strand_id
1 'polypeptide(L)'
;MVHLLSLPLAILGIICSNFCRHCTHEPKEPEFREPGQPAEPIGLDDTCFKGADCYLADKTGVKNATLSAIARTCKALRDIAQPYIYHHPAIYEPEVYKQLHRTLVERPHIAQYIKELSEFDMALADVTGIPDFATHKKLLRRSLEDNPYCKPSLNLEKRVKIKYNTTILFTTLVLSFGTSLQTLHFVLDEDCKFPTCASGSLPRLKELVVNNKWNRQEAFKVISSLLIAAPALERLGGIRICGLDWKGPQPPIHEGVKEVLLERCVLGPKVFTTLLSLFPRLEAFTYESYSNPPDGGGLLFDSEASVSEIGEALLACPNLRFLSLDFTNSRPSNKPTDHLARLKKLQKFRFKGLSPHDPPEKHGFPRKTPLVKMCDMLPDSIMK
;
A
#
# COMPACT_ATOMS: atom_id res chain seq x y z
N MET A 1 22.95 -13.73 4.19
CA MET A 1 23.64 -12.57 3.59
C MET A 1 24.34 -13.11 2.36
N VAL A 2 23.81 -12.87 1.16
CA VAL A 2 24.39 -13.38 -0.09
C VAL A 2 25.68 -12.60 -0.32
N HIS A 3 26.82 -13.30 -0.30
CA HIS A 3 28.12 -12.69 -0.45
C HIS A 3 28.22 -12.12 -1.87
N LEU A 4 28.77 -10.93 -2.08
CA LEU A 4 28.89 -10.36 -3.43
C LEU A 4 29.59 -11.34 -4.40
N LEU A 5 30.52 -12.14 -3.87
CA LEU A 5 31.26 -13.21 -4.55
C LEU A 5 30.42 -14.45 -4.95
N SER A 6 29.15 -14.52 -4.54
CA SER A 6 28.24 -15.60 -4.93
C SER A 6 27.35 -15.23 -6.13
N LEU A 7 27.53 -14.03 -6.68
CA LEU A 7 26.89 -13.65 -7.94
C LEU A 7 27.60 -14.32 -9.14
N PRO A 8 26.86 -14.65 -10.21
CA PRO A 8 27.46 -15.13 -11.45
C PRO A 8 28.51 -14.16 -11.99
N LEU A 9 29.61 -14.70 -12.54
CA LEU A 9 30.76 -13.92 -13.02
C LEU A 9 30.38 -12.78 -13.97
N ALA A 10 29.35 -12.98 -14.80
CA ALA A 10 28.83 -11.95 -15.72
C ALA A 10 28.31 -10.70 -15.00
N ILE A 11 27.63 -10.85 -13.87
CA ILE A 11 27.11 -9.74 -13.07
C ILE A 11 28.25 -9.01 -12.35
N LEU A 12 29.23 -9.76 -11.83
CA LEU A 12 30.44 -9.18 -11.24
C LEU A 12 31.25 -8.40 -12.29
N GLY A 13 31.32 -8.88 -13.53
CA GLY A 13 31.94 -8.18 -14.66
C GLY A 13 31.25 -6.86 -15.00
N ILE A 14 29.91 -6.82 -15.00
CA ILE A 14 29.14 -5.58 -15.22
C ILE A 14 29.37 -4.57 -14.09
N ILE A 15 29.43 -5.03 -12.84
CA ILE A 15 29.73 -4.15 -11.70
C ILE A 15 31.17 -3.61 -11.81
N CYS A 16 32.15 -4.48 -12.06
CA CYS A 16 33.55 -4.05 -12.18
C CYS A 16 33.78 -3.10 -13.36
N SER A 17 33.16 -3.32 -14.52
CA SER A 17 33.28 -2.43 -15.70
C SER A 17 32.67 -1.06 -15.48
N ASN A 18 31.60 -0.95 -14.69
CA ASN A 18 30.99 0.34 -14.37
C ASN A 18 31.72 1.13 -13.27
N PHE A 19 32.48 0.46 -12.39
CA PHE A 19 33.11 1.10 -11.23
C PHE A 19 34.64 1.18 -11.29
N CYS A 20 35.30 0.44 -12.18
CA CYS A 20 36.75 0.49 -12.35
C CYS A 20 37.13 1.08 -13.71
N ARG A 21 37.69 2.29 -13.72
CA ARG A 21 38.26 2.93 -14.93
C ARG A 21 39.44 2.18 -15.56
N HIS A 22 40.01 1.20 -14.87
CA HIS A 22 41.07 0.34 -15.45
C HIS A 22 40.48 -0.81 -16.29
N CYS A 23 39.21 -1.17 -16.08
CA CYS A 23 38.53 -2.25 -16.80
C CYS A 23 37.69 -1.76 -17.99
N THR A 24 37.67 -0.45 -18.26
CA THR A 24 36.98 0.15 -19.41
C THR A 24 37.81 0.14 -20.70
N HIS A 25 39.05 -0.32 -20.65
CA HIS A 25 39.78 -0.61 -21.87
C HIS A 25 39.26 -1.93 -22.44
N GLU A 26 38.58 -1.83 -23.58
CA GLU A 26 38.11 -2.96 -24.37
C GLU A 26 39.17 -4.07 -24.39
N PRO A 27 38.80 -5.33 -24.08
CA PRO A 27 39.65 -6.44 -24.44
C PRO A 27 39.85 -6.36 -25.95
N LYS A 28 41.10 -6.11 -26.38
CA LYS A 28 41.46 -6.19 -27.79
C LYS A 28 40.91 -7.50 -28.33
N GLU A 29 40.13 -7.42 -29.41
CA GLU A 29 39.56 -8.59 -30.06
C GLU A 29 40.66 -9.65 -30.22
N PRO A 30 40.40 -10.92 -29.86
CA PRO A 30 41.39 -11.96 -30.02
C PRO A 30 41.74 -12.05 -31.50
N GLU A 31 43.01 -11.76 -31.82
CA GLU A 31 43.55 -11.96 -33.17
C GLU A 31 43.19 -13.38 -33.62
N PHE A 32 42.62 -13.46 -34.82
CA PHE A 32 42.18 -14.69 -35.48
C PHE A 32 43.21 -15.81 -35.28
N ARG A 33 42.87 -16.83 -34.50
CA ARG A 33 43.67 -18.06 -34.39
C ARG A 33 43.45 -18.93 -35.62
N GLU A 34 44.54 -19.43 -36.19
CA GLU A 34 44.50 -20.40 -37.27
C GLU A 34 43.81 -21.71 -36.83
N PRO A 35 43.01 -22.34 -37.71
CA PRO A 35 42.28 -23.55 -37.37
C PRO A 35 43.25 -24.73 -37.22
N GLY A 36 43.39 -25.25 -36.00
CA GLY A 36 44.15 -26.47 -35.72
C GLY A 36 44.84 -26.54 -34.36
N GLN A 37 44.95 -25.43 -33.62
CA GLN A 37 45.54 -25.46 -32.28
C GLN A 37 44.51 -25.85 -31.20
N PRO A 38 44.85 -26.77 -30.28
CA PRO A 38 43.98 -27.12 -29.17
C PRO A 38 43.70 -25.87 -28.33
N ALA A 39 42.43 -25.68 -27.96
CA ALA A 39 42.02 -24.59 -27.09
C ALA A 39 42.68 -24.78 -25.73
N GLU A 40 43.79 -24.09 -25.49
CA GLU A 40 44.24 -23.86 -24.12
C GLU A 40 43.07 -23.22 -23.35
N PRO A 41 42.76 -23.72 -22.15
CA PRO A 41 41.71 -23.14 -21.33
C PRO A 41 41.99 -21.65 -21.24
N ILE A 42 40.96 -20.83 -21.47
CA ILE A 42 41.01 -19.38 -21.28
C ILE A 42 41.38 -19.16 -19.81
N GLY A 43 42.68 -19.15 -19.53
CA GLY A 43 43.23 -18.66 -18.30
C GLY A 43 42.80 -17.21 -18.28
N LEU A 44 41.98 -16.87 -17.29
CA LEU A 44 41.81 -15.48 -16.87
C LEU A 44 43.21 -14.92 -16.80
N ASP A 45 43.56 -14.06 -17.75
CA ASP A 45 44.89 -13.51 -17.89
C ASP A 45 45.25 -12.87 -16.55
N ASP A 46 46.22 -13.46 -15.84
CA ASP A 46 46.70 -13.00 -14.52
C ASP A 46 47.23 -11.55 -14.60
N THR A 47 47.30 -10.96 -15.79
CA THR A 47 47.61 -9.55 -16.07
C THR A 47 46.72 -8.55 -15.34
N CYS A 48 45.45 -8.85 -15.07
CA CYS A 48 44.58 -7.96 -14.28
C CYS A 48 45.09 -7.76 -12.84
N PHE A 49 45.93 -8.67 -12.33
CA PHE A 49 46.52 -8.60 -10.99
C PHE A 49 48.05 -8.47 -10.99
N LYS A 50 48.73 -8.35 -12.14
CA LYS A 50 50.22 -8.20 -12.20
C LYS A 50 50.76 -7.00 -11.41
N GLY A 51 49.93 -5.98 -11.14
CA GLY A 51 50.30 -4.88 -10.23
C GLY A 51 50.43 -5.30 -8.76
N ALA A 52 49.84 -6.42 -8.35
CA ALA A 52 49.91 -6.96 -7.00
C ALA A 52 51.17 -7.80 -6.75
N ASP A 53 51.78 -8.36 -7.80
CA ASP A 53 53.01 -9.16 -7.70
C ASP A 53 54.24 -8.33 -7.30
N CYS A 54 54.19 -7.01 -7.46
CA CYS A 54 55.24 -6.10 -6.97
C CYS A 54 55.23 -5.92 -5.43
N TYR A 55 54.19 -6.38 -4.73
CA TYR A 55 53.99 -6.20 -3.28
C TYR A 55 54.28 -7.46 -2.45
N LEU A 56 55.07 -8.39 -2.99
CA LEU A 56 55.29 -9.74 -2.46
C LEU A 56 55.92 -9.87 -1.06
N ALA A 57 56.37 -8.79 -0.43
CA ALA A 57 56.94 -8.86 0.93
C ALA A 57 55.88 -8.88 2.05
N ASP A 58 54.66 -8.37 1.82
CA ASP A 58 53.57 -8.40 2.81
C ASP A 58 52.21 -8.67 2.14
N LYS A 59 52.01 -9.94 1.75
CA LYS A 59 50.75 -10.43 1.17
C LYS A 59 49.53 -10.17 2.07
N THR A 60 49.72 -10.01 3.37
CA THR A 60 48.64 -9.79 4.33
C THR A 60 48.18 -8.33 4.29
N GLY A 61 49.11 -7.38 4.24
CA GLY A 61 48.82 -5.95 4.14
C GLY A 61 48.03 -5.58 2.88
N VAL A 62 48.46 -6.07 1.72
CA VAL A 62 47.77 -5.78 0.44
C VAL A 62 46.38 -6.41 0.40
N LYS A 63 46.24 -7.66 0.85
CA LYS A 63 44.93 -8.32 0.92
C LYS A 63 43.96 -7.57 1.84
N ASN A 64 44.42 -7.12 3.01
CA ASN A 64 43.61 -6.35 3.95
C ASN A 64 43.21 -4.99 3.37
N ALA A 65 44.11 -4.31 2.66
CA ALA A 65 43.83 -3.03 2.00
C ALA A 65 42.77 -3.19 0.89
N THR A 66 42.89 -4.22 0.05
CA THR A 66 41.92 -4.53 -1.01
C THR A 66 40.54 -4.89 -0.44
N LEU A 67 40.49 -5.76 0.58
CA LEU A 67 39.22 -6.09 1.24
C LEU A 67 38.57 -4.87 1.89
N SER A 68 39.37 -3.99 2.51
CA SER A 68 38.89 -2.72 3.06
C SER A 68 38.35 -1.78 1.98
N ALA A 69 39.01 -1.67 0.83
CA ALA A 69 38.55 -0.88 -0.31
C ALA A 69 37.23 -1.41 -0.89
N ILE A 70 37.11 -2.74 -1.05
CA ILE A 70 35.86 -3.39 -1.49
C ILE A 70 34.75 -3.15 -0.46
N ALA A 71 35.03 -3.32 0.83
CA ALA A 71 34.05 -3.09 1.89
C ALA A 71 33.55 -1.63 1.90
N ARG A 72 34.44 -0.65 1.73
CA ARG A 72 34.08 0.78 1.60
C ARG A 72 33.23 1.05 0.36
N THR A 73 33.60 0.48 -0.79
CA THR A 73 32.86 0.63 -2.04
C THR A 73 31.46 0.03 -1.91
N CYS A 74 31.34 -1.18 -1.39
CA CYS A 74 30.06 -1.84 -1.11
C CYS A 74 29.20 -1.04 -0.14
N LYS A 75 29.81 -0.39 0.87
CA LYS A 75 29.09 0.50 1.79
C LYS A 75 28.56 1.73 1.04
N ALA A 76 29.39 2.40 0.24
CA ALA A 76 28.97 3.57 -0.54
C ALA A 76 27.84 3.24 -1.52
N LEU A 77 27.95 2.15 -2.28
CA LEU A 77 26.89 1.70 -3.19
C LEU A 77 25.60 1.39 -2.45
N ARG A 78 25.71 0.74 -1.29
CA ARG A 78 24.58 0.45 -0.42
C ARG A 78 23.90 1.73 0.08
N ASP A 79 24.68 2.72 0.50
CA ASP A 79 24.16 3.99 1.01
C ASP A 79 23.43 4.77 -0.10
N ILE A 80 23.92 4.68 -1.34
CA ILE A 80 23.26 5.24 -2.54
C ILE A 80 21.97 4.47 -2.89
N ALA A 81 22.01 3.13 -2.86
CA ALA A 81 20.90 2.30 -3.33
C ALA A 81 19.75 2.19 -2.32
N GLN A 82 20.03 2.26 -1.01
CA GLN A 82 19.05 2.06 0.06
C GLN A 82 17.80 2.96 -0.04
N PRO A 83 17.92 4.28 -0.25
CA PRO A 83 16.76 5.15 -0.39
C PRO A 83 15.81 4.74 -1.51
N TYR A 84 16.33 4.12 -2.57
CA TYR A 84 15.54 3.67 -3.72
C TYR A 84 14.95 2.28 -3.48
N ILE A 85 15.75 1.34 -2.96
CA ILE A 85 15.31 -0.04 -2.69
C ILE A 85 14.20 -0.08 -1.64
N TYR A 86 14.31 0.75 -0.59
CA TYR A 86 13.37 0.75 0.52
C TYR A 86 12.27 1.81 0.39
N HIS A 87 12.23 2.58 -0.71
CA HIS A 87 11.17 3.58 -0.94
C HIS A 87 9.78 2.95 -0.92
N HIS A 88 9.66 1.88 -1.69
CA HIS A 88 8.47 1.10 -1.95
C HIS A 88 8.89 -0.37 -1.86
N PRO A 89 9.04 -0.93 -0.65
CA PRO A 89 9.39 -2.33 -0.51
C PRO A 89 8.28 -3.14 -1.16
N ALA A 90 8.62 -3.88 -2.21
CA ALA A 90 7.67 -4.67 -2.95
C ALA A 90 7.40 -5.96 -2.17
N ILE A 91 6.38 -5.92 -1.32
CA ILE A 91 6.02 -7.03 -0.44
C ILE A 91 5.06 -7.92 -1.22
N TYR A 92 5.59 -8.87 -1.98
CA TYR A 92 4.78 -9.87 -2.70
C TYR A 92 4.63 -11.18 -1.93
N GLU A 93 5.56 -11.45 -1.01
CA GLU A 93 5.60 -12.68 -0.24
C GLU A 93 5.72 -12.41 1.26
N PRO A 94 5.10 -13.24 2.12
CA PRO A 94 5.25 -13.15 3.57
C PRO A 94 6.71 -13.18 4.05
N GLU A 95 7.61 -13.85 3.32
CA GLU A 95 9.04 -13.90 3.66
C GLU A 95 9.76 -12.58 3.40
N VAL A 96 9.42 -11.85 2.33
CA VAL A 96 9.97 -10.52 2.06
C VAL A 96 9.59 -9.56 3.19
N TYR A 97 8.35 -9.66 3.65
CA TYR A 97 7.88 -8.91 4.82
C TYR A 97 8.74 -9.22 6.07
N LYS A 98 8.94 -10.51 6.39
CA LYS A 98 9.75 -10.92 7.55
C LYS A 98 11.18 -10.41 7.47
N GLN A 99 11.77 -10.42 6.27
CA GLN A 99 13.10 -9.90 6.02
C GLN A 99 13.15 -8.38 6.19
N LEU A 100 12.13 -7.65 5.70
CA LEU A 100 12.00 -6.21 5.89
C LEU A 100 11.88 -5.85 7.37
N HIS A 101 10.98 -6.53 8.10
CA HIS A 101 10.81 -6.31 9.53
C HIS A 101 12.11 -6.56 10.30
N ARG A 102 12.77 -7.70 10.04
CA ARG A 102 14.08 -7.99 10.63
C ARG A 102 15.10 -6.90 10.31
N THR A 103 15.13 -6.46 9.05
CA THR A 103 16.03 -5.38 8.60
C THR A 103 15.74 -4.08 9.34
N LEU A 104 14.48 -3.71 9.55
CA LEU A 104 14.10 -2.48 10.25
C LEU A 104 14.42 -2.54 11.75
N VAL A 105 14.25 -3.71 12.38
CA VAL A 105 14.68 -3.93 13.78
C VAL A 105 16.20 -3.84 13.91
N GLU A 106 16.96 -4.46 12.99
CA GLU A 106 18.43 -4.42 13.02
C GLU A 106 18.98 -3.05 12.57
N ARG A 107 18.24 -2.30 11.74
CA ARG A 107 18.67 -1.07 11.08
C ARG A 107 17.52 -0.04 11.02
N PRO A 108 17.13 0.55 12.16
CA PRO A 108 15.97 1.44 12.24
C PRO A 108 16.11 2.70 11.37
N HIS A 109 17.32 3.15 11.06
CA HIS A 109 17.54 4.28 10.15
C HIS A 109 17.03 4.03 8.71
N ILE A 110 16.77 2.79 8.31
CA ILE A 110 16.18 2.49 6.98
C ILE A 110 14.71 2.95 6.92
N ALA A 111 14.02 2.98 8.05
CA ALA A 111 12.63 3.41 8.16
C ALA A 111 12.36 4.75 7.46
N GLN A 112 13.30 5.70 7.57
CA GLN A 112 13.15 7.04 6.98
C GLN A 112 13.05 7.02 5.45
N TYR A 113 13.50 5.94 4.82
CA TYR A 113 13.44 5.77 3.37
C TYR A 113 12.10 5.19 2.91
N ILE A 114 11.36 4.51 3.79
CA ILE A 114 10.05 3.94 3.45
C ILE A 114 9.03 5.06 3.36
N LYS A 115 8.57 5.34 2.14
CA LYS A 115 7.54 6.34 1.85
C LYS A 115 6.22 5.70 1.50
N GLU A 116 6.23 4.47 1.00
CA GLU A 116 5.04 3.78 0.56
C GLU A 116 5.00 2.38 1.15
N LEU A 117 3.84 2.00 1.68
CA LEU A 117 3.58 0.64 2.15
C LEU A 117 2.22 0.21 1.61
N SER A 118 2.23 -0.85 0.80
CA SER A 118 1.04 -1.41 0.18
C SER A 118 0.94 -2.91 0.41
N GLU A 119 -0.18 -3.34 0.98
CA GLU A 119 -0.56 -4.75 1.09
C GLU A 119 -1.33 -5.26 -0.13
N PHE A 120 -1.82 -4.38 -1.02
CA PHE A 120 -2.57 -4.82 -2.21
C PHE A 120 -1.75 -5.74 -3.12
N ASP A 121 -0.42 -5.55 -3.10
CA ASP A 121 0.52 -6.33 -3.88
C ASP A 121 0.75 -7.75 -3.31
N MET A 122 0.38 -8.01 -2.04
CA MET A 122 0.51 -9.33 -1.39
C MET A 122 -0.56 -10.34 -1.81
N ALA A 123 -1.71 -9.90 -2.35
CA ALA A 123 -2.86 -10.78 -2.59
C ALA A 123 -2.71 -11.73 -3.79
N LEU A 124 -1.59 -11.68 -4.52
CA LEU A 124 -1.36 -12.48 -5.73
C LEU A 124 -0.54 -13.77 -5.50
N ALA A 125 0.03 -13.98 -4.32
CA ALA A 125 0.88 -15.15 -4.04
C ALA A 125 0.21 -16.13 -3.07
N ASP A 126 -0.33 -17.22 -3.60
CA ASP A 126 -0.87 -18.34 -2.84
C ASP A 126 0.31 -19.22 -2.36
N VAL A 127 0.87 -18.91 -1.18
CA VAL A 127 2.14 -19.52 -0.70
C VAL A 127 1.89 -20.60 0.35
N THR A 128 2.12 -21.86 -0.02
CA THR A 128 1.96 -23.07 0.82
C THR A 128 3.26 -23.55 1.50
N GLY A 129 4.34 -22.76 1.52
CA GLY A 129 5.62 -23.14 2.12
C GLY A 129 5.97 -22.35 3.39
N ILE A 130 6.03 -23.00 4.56
CA ILE A 130 6.45 -22.36 5.83
C ILE A 130 7.92 -22.73 6.12
N PRO A 131 8.86 -21.75 6.24
CA PRO A 131 10.24 -22.00 6.68
C PRO A 131 10.45 -21.83 8.20
N ASP A 132 11.65 -22.22 8.66
CA ASP A 132 12.07 -22.43 10.06
C ASP A 132 11.67 -21.33 11.07
N PHE A 133 10.91 -21.76 12.06
CA PHE A 133 10.02 -20.97 12.92
C PHE A 133 10.66 -20.48 14.24
N ALA A 134 11.78 -21.08 14.64
CA ALA A 134 12.32 -20.96 16.00
C ALA A 134 13.11 -19.66 16.21
N THR A 135 13.99 -19.32 15.26
CA THR A 135 14.87 -18.14 15.34
C THR A 135 14.08 -16.83 15.26
N HIS A 136 13.03 -16.80 14.44
CA HIS A 136 12.21 -15.61 14.21
C HIS A 136 11.28 -15.28 15.40
N LYS A 137 10.84 -16.31 16.15
CA LYS A 137 10.03 -16.16 17.37
C LYS A 137 10.73 -15.32 18.43
N LYS A 138 12.07 -15.37 18.51
CA LYS A 138 12.86 -14.58 19.48
C LYS A 138 12.96 -13.10 19.13
N LEU A 139 13.08 -12.75 17.85
CA LEU A 139 13.17 -11.35 17.39
C LEU A 139 11.84 -10.61 17.52
N LEU A 140 10.74 -11.25 17.11
CA LEU A 140 9.38 -10.74 17.29
C LEU A 140 9.03 -10.53 18.77
N ARG A 141 9.46 -11.47 19.62
CA ARG A 141 9.26 -11.38 21.07
C ARG A 141 9.92 -10.13 21.65
N ARG A 142 11.18 -9.84 21.30
CA ARG A 142 11.86 -8.60 21.72
C ARG A 142 11.13 -7.35 21.24
N SER A 143 10.82 -7.25 19.94
CA SER A 143 10.16 -6.05 19.39
C SER A 143 8.78 -5.78 19.99
N LEU A 144 8.04 -6.82 20.39
CA LEU A 144 6.73 -6.69 21.05
C LEU A 144 6.85 -6.42 22.55
N GLU A 145 7.88 -6.95 23.21
CA GLU A 145 8.20 -6.67 24.62
C GLU A 145 8.73 -5.23 24.79
N ASP A 146 9.46 -4.71 23.80
CA ASP A 146 10.00 -3.35 23.78
C ASP A 146 8.98 -2.30 23.29
N ASN A 147 7.84 -2.73 22.73
CA ASN A 147 6.79 -1.82 22.26
C ASN A 147 5.83 -1.51 23.42
N PRO A 148 5.81 -0.27 23.95
CA PRO A 148 4.98 0.10 25.10
C PRO A 148 3.47 0.03 24.83
N TYR A 149 3.06 -0.20 23.58
CA TYR A 149 1.66 -0.25 23.15
C TYR A 149 1.08 -1.69 23.07
N CYS A 150 1.86 -2.76 23.26
CA CYS A 150 1.37 -4.14 23.22
C CYS A 150 1.05 -4.74 24.61
N LYS A 151 -0.22 -5.05 24.89
CA LYS A 151 -0.63 -5.63 26.19
C LYS A 151 -0.16 -7.10 26.38
N PRO A 152 0.34 -7.52 27.56
CA PRO A 152 0.96 -8.84 27.77
C PRO A 152 0.02 -10.08 27.85
N SER A 153 -1.30 -9.96 27.69
CA SER A 153 -2.25 -10.95 28.22
C SER A 153 -2.63 -12.14 27.33
N LEU A 154 -2.02 -12.33 26.15
CA LEU A 154 -2.39 -13.44 25.23
C LEU A 154 -1.54 -14.70 25.43
N ASN A 155 -2.12 -15.91 25.34
CA ASN A 155 -1.37 -17.18 25.39
C ASN A 155 -0.51 -17.39 24.13
N LEU A 156 0.51 -18.25 24.22
CA LEU A 156 1.53 -18.45 23.18
C LEU A 156 0.96 -19.04 21.87
N GLU A 157 -0.07 -19.88 21.95
CA GLU A 157 -0.76 -20.49 20.80
C GLU A 157 -1.61 -19.47 20.03
N LYS A 158 -2.33 -18.61 20.76
CA LYS A 158 -3.06 -17.45 20.20
C LYS A 158 -2.09 -16.44 19.58
N ARG A 159 -0.90 -16.23 20.18
CA ARG A 159 0.19 -15.44 19.58
C ARG A 159 0.79 -16.07 18.33
N VAL A 160 0.75 -17.41 18.21
CA VAL A 160 1.19 -18.14 17.02
C VAL A 160 0.11 -18.19 15.92
N LYS A 161 -1.18 -18.04 16.24
CA LYS A 161 -2.23 -17.77 15.23
C LYS A 161 -2.28 -16.31 14.78
N ILE A 162 -1.92 -15.37 15.65
CA ILE A 162 -1.60 -13.96 15.31
C ILE A 162 -0.42 -13.85 14.31
N LYS A 163 0.32 -14.94 14.08
CA LYS A 163 1.67 -14.98 13.49
C LYS A 163 1.75 -14.85 11.97
N TYR A 164 0.64 -14.74 11.27
CA TYR A 164 0.61 -14.34 9.86
C TYR A 164 -0.45 -13.29 9.60
N ASN A 165 -0.77 -12.52 10.63
CA ASN A 165 -1.59 -11.35 10.47
C ASN A 165 -0.67 -10.25 9.91
N THR A 166 -0.54 -10.24 8.58
CA THR A 166 0.16 -9.20 7.82
C THR A 166 -0.23 -7.84 8.35
N THR A 167 -1.50 -7.62 8.68
CA THR A 167 -2.02 -6.40 9.32
C THR A 167 -1.37 -6.08 10.67
N ILE A 168 -1.22 -7.03 11.61
CA ILE A 168 -0.57 -6.78 12.91
C ILE A 168 0.90 -6.46 12.72
N LEU A 169 1.56 -7.22 11.86
CA LEU A 169 2.95 -6.96 11.55
C LEU A 169 3.09 -5.57 10.89
N PHE A 170 2.28 -5.30 9.88
CA PHE A 170 2.28 -4.09 9.06
C PHE A 170 1.96 -2.86 9.91
N THR A 171 0.97 -2.96 10.80
CA THR A 171 0.69 -1.93 11.79
C THR A 171 1.83 -1.73 12.78
N THR A 172 2.52 -2.80 13.19
CA THR A 172 3.72 -2.68 14.03
C THR A 172 4.83 -1.91 13.28
N LEU A 173 5.04 -2.19 11.99
CA LEU A 173 6.02 -1.44 11.19
C LEU A 173 5.60 0.01 10.93
N VAL A 174 4.36 0.23 10.50
CA VAL A 174 3.80 1.55 10.21
C VAL A 174 3.86 2.44 11.45
N LEU A 175 3.51 1.92 12.62
CA LEU A 175 3.49 2.71 13.86
C LEU A 175 4.88 2.94 14.46
N SER A 176 5.77 1.95 14.38
CA SER A 176 7.12 2.09 14.96
C SER A 176 8.08 2.89 14.06
N PHE A 177 7.82 2.96 12.75
CA PHE A 177 8.78 3.45 11.77
C PHE A 177 8.21 4.44 10.74
N GLY A 178 6.91 4.72 10.77
CA GLY A 178 6.18 5.45 9.72
C GLY A 178 6.27 6.99 9.75
N THR A 179 7.24 7.60 10.42
CA THR A 179 7.34 9.08 10.44
C THR A 179 7.60 9.69 9.06
N SER A 180 8.13 8.90 8.13
CA SER A 180 8.38 9.30 6.73
C SER A 180 7.36 8.74 5.74
N LEU A 181 6.39 7.96 6.21
CA LEU A 181 5.39 7.29 5.39
C LEU A 181 4.44 8.32 4.77
N GLN A 182 4.25 8.23 3.46
CA GLN A 182 3.40 9.11 2.64
C GLN A 182 2.18 8.38 2.09
N THR A 183 2.33 7.09 1.76
CA THR A 183 1.26 6.25 1.22
C THR A 183 1.10 4.99 2.06
N LEU A 184 -0.12 4.72 2.49
CA LEU A 184 -0.48 3.58 3.33
C LEU A 184 -1.70 2.87 2.77
N HIS A 185 -1.49 1.66 2.26
CA HIS A 185 -2.52 0.83 1.66
C HIS A 185 -2.55 -0.52 2.40
N PHE A 186 -3.68 -0.87 3.02
CA PHE A 186 -3.75 -2.12 3.79
C PHE A 186 -5.12 -2.77 3.83
N VAL A 187 -5.11 -4.03 4.24
CA VAL A 187 -6.30 -4.88 4.30
C VAL A 187 -6.71 -5.13 5.75
N LEU A 188 -7.98 -4.89 6.07
CA LEU A 188 -8.61 -5.30 7.31
C LEU A 188 -9.14 -6.73 7.15
N ASP A 189 -8.53 -7.66 7.87
CA ASP A 189 -9.02 -9.04 8.01
C ASP A 189 -9.86 -9.21 9.29
N GLU A 190 -10.76 -10.19 9.32
CA GLU A 190 -11.75 -10.41 10.39
C GLU A 190 -11.12 -10.60 11.77
N ASP A 191 -9.96 -11.25 11.80
CA ASP A 191 -9.21 -11.54 13.02
C ASP A 191 -8.27 -10.39 13.46
N CYS A 192 -8.19 -9.31 12.68
CA CYS A 192 -7.24 -8.23 12.91
C CYS A 192 -7.85 -7.12 13.75
N LYS A 193 -7.47 -7.06 15.03
CA LYS A 193 -7.63 -5.82 15.80
C LYS A 193 -6.54 -4.85 15.36
N PHE A 194 -6.90 -3.85 14.58
CA PHE A 194 -5.99 -2.76 14.26
C PHE A 194 -5.65 -1.98 15.54
N PRO A 195 -4.36 -1.77 15.87
CA PRO A 195 -3.96 -1.03 17.05
C PRO A 195 -4.35 0.44 16.93
N THR A 196 -4.78 1.05 18.02
CA THR A 196 -5.03 2.50 18.06
C THR A 196 -3.71 3.24 17.82
N CYS A 197 -3.73 4.17 16.86
CA CYS A 197 -2.61 5.05 16.56
C CYS A 197 -2.60 6.22 17.55
N ALA A 198 -1.40 6.68 17.95
CA ALA A 198 -1.28 7.93 18.66
C ALA A 198 -1.58 9.12 17.72
N SER A 199 -2.16 10.18 18.26
CA SER A 199 -2.43 11.40 17.47
C SER A 199 -1.15 11.96 16.86
N GLY A 200 -1.19 12.31 15.58
CA GLY A 200 -0.04 12.82 14.83
C GLY A 200 1.12 11.84 14.63
N SER A 201 0.95 10.55 14.91
CA SER A 201 2.02 9.54 14.72
C SER A 201 2.39 9.27 13.26
N LEU A 202 1.56 9.70 12.30
CA LEU A 202 1.76 9.57 10.86
C LEU A 202 1.79 10.97 10.21
N PRO A 203 2.75 11.84 10.58
CA PRO A 203 2.68 13.28 10.27
C PRO A 203 2.85 13.60 8.78
N ARG A 204 3.36 12.67 7.98
CA ARG A 204 3.62 12.83 6.54
C ARG A 204 2.70 12.02 5.65
N LEU A 205 1.75 11.29 6.23
CA LEU A 205 0.85 10.44 5.46
C LEU A 205 -0.10 11.31 4.65
N LYS A 206 -0.03 11.17 3.32
CA LYS A 206 -0.82 11.89 2.34
C LYS A 206 -1.93 11.03 1.74
N GLU A 207 -1.70 9.74 1.59
CA GLU A 207 -2.65 8.81 1.00
C GLU A 207 -2.87 7.62 1.92
N LEU A 208 -4.13 7.35 2.23
CA LEU A 208 -4.57 6.23 3.04
C LEU A 208 -5.62 5.44 2.25
N VAL A 209 -5.41 4.16 2.01
CA VAL A 209 -6.40 3.27 1.40
C VAL A 209 -6.63 2.06 2.32
N VAL A 210 -7.88 1.86 2.71
CA VAL A 210 -8.30 0.77 3.59
C VAL A 210 -9.21 -0.19 2.81
N ASN A 211 -8.77 -1.43 2.64
CA ASN A 211 -9.60 -2.49 2.08
C ASN A 211 -10.14 -3.38 3.18
N ASN A 212 -11.45 -3.41 3.35
CA ASN A 212 -12.08 -4.26 4.33
C ASN A 212 -12.60 -5.52 3.64
N LYS A 213 -12.17 -6.71 4.03
CA LYS A 213 -12.72 -7.97 3.50
C LYS A 213 -14.14 -8.23 4.04
N TRP A 214 -15.02 -7.24 3.96
CA TRP A 214 -16.42 -7.26 4.39
C TRP A 214 -16.65 -7.45 5.90
N ASN A 215 -15.64 -7.22 6.75
CA ASN A 215 -15.82 -7.27 8.20
C ASN A 215 -16.69 -6.10 8.67
N ARG A 216 -17.85 -6.42 9.24
CA ARG A 216 -19.02 -5.54 9.26
C ARG A 216 -18.98 -4.40 10.28
N GLN A 217 -18.01 -4.35 11.21
CA GLN A 217 -18.16 -3.45 12.37
C GLN A 217 -16.93 -2.64 12.82
N GLU A 218 -15.72 -2.88 12.30
CA GLU A 218 -14.52 -2.17 12.82
C GLU A 218 -13.85 -1.19 11.85
N ALA A 219 -14.20 -1.18 10.56
CA ALA A 219 -13.50 -0.33 9.59
C ALA A 219 -13.49 1.16 9.95
N PHE A 220 -14.63 1.72 10.34
CA PHE A 220 -14.70 3.14 10.72
C PHE A 220 -13.97 3.46 12.01
N LYS A 221 -13.85 2.50 12.95
CA LYS A 221 -13.02 2.67 14.15
C LYS A 221 -11.55 2.81 13.76
N VAL A 222 -11.11 1.99 12.81
CA VAL A 222 -9.74 2.03 12.29
C VAL A 222 -9.48 3.31 11.49
N ILE A 223 -10.35 3.63 10.55
CA ILE A 223 -10.27 4.87 9.76
C ILE A 223 -10.23 6.09 10.69
N SER A 224 -11.09 6.13 11.71
CA SER A 224 -11.08 7.22 12.70
C SER A 224 -9.74 7.37 13.39
N SER A 225 -9.17 6.26 13.86
CA SER A 225 -7.87 6.27 14.53
C SER A 225 -6.73 6.72 13.61
N LEU A 226 -6.80 6.36 12.33
CA LEU A 226 -5.80 6.72 11.33
C LEU A 226 -5.91 8.19 10.90
N LEU A 227 -7.13 8.70 10.76
CA LEU A 227 -7.39 10.12 10.53
C LEU A 227 -6.77 10.95 11.67
N ILE A 228 -6.99 10.56 12.93
CA ILE A 228 -6.37 11.22 14.10
C ILE A 228 -4.82 11.16 14.03
N ALA A 229 -4.25 10.09 13.49
CA ALA A 229 -2.81 9.94 13.36
C ALA A 229 -2.19 10.71 12.19
N ALA A 230 -2.97 11.01 11.14
CA ALA A 230 -2.51 11.51 9.85
C ALA A 230 -3.03 12.94 9.54
N PRO A 231 -2.50 13.98 10.21
CA PRO A 231 -2.98 15.35 10.02
C PRO A 231 -2.72 15.91 8.61
N ALA A 232 -1.72 15.38 7.89
CA ALA A 232 -1.33 15.82 6.55
C ALA A 232 -2.06 15.07 5.41
N LEU A 233 -3.11 14.31 5.72
CA LEU A 233 -3.79 13.47 4.75
C LEU A 233 -4.44 14.32 3.63
N GLU A 234 -4.21 13.91 2.38
CA GLU A 234 -4.73 14.54 1.18
C GLU A 234 -5.76 13.65 0.45
N ARG A 235 -5.62 12.31 0.57
CA ARG A 235 -6.43 11.32 -0.14
C ARG A 235 -6.85 10.19 0.79
N LEU A 236 -8.15 9.86 0.78
CA LEU A 236 -8.72 8.74 1.53
C LEU A 236 -9.40 7.77 0.57
N GLY A 237 -8.93 6.53 0.55
CA GLY A 237 -9.50 5.41 -0.16
C GLY A 237 -10.14 4.40 0.79
N GLY A 238 -11.25 3.83 0.36
CA GLY A 238 -11.94 2.75 1.05
C GLY A 238 -12.41 1.73 0.04
N ILE A 239 -12.07 0.47 0.23
CA ILE A 239 -12.50 -0.64 -0.63
C ILE A 239 -13.32 -1.60 0.24
N ARG A 240 -14.52 -1.96 -0.22
CA ARG A 240 -15.38 -2.96 0.44
C ARG A 240 -15.72 -2.59 1.89
N ILE A 241 -15.84 -1.30 2.17
CA ILE A 241 -16.17 -0.78 3.50
C ILE A 241 -17.68 -0.82 3.71
N CYS A 242 -18.10 -1.45 4.81
CA CYS A 242 -19.49 -1.45 5.26
C CYS A 242 -19.62 -0.77 6.63
N GLY A 243 -20.65 0.06 6.81
CA GLY A 243 -20.94 0.67 8.10
C GLY A 243 -22.21 1.50 8.08
N LEU A 244 -23.14 1.22 9.01
CA LEU A 244 -24.40 1.95 9.15
C LEU A 244 -24.29 3.15 10.09
N ASP A 245 -23.40 3.06 11.07
CA ASP A 245 -23.13 4.09 12.05
C ASP A 245 -21.63 4.30 12.20
N TRP A 246 -21.25 5.55 12.51
CA TRP A 246 -19.88 5.89 12.83
C TRP A 246 -19.54 5.39 14.24
N LYS A 247 -18.86 4.24 14.31
CA LYS A 247 -18.37 3.67 15.57
C LYS A 247 -16.88 3.96 15.71
N GLY A 248 -16.54 5.02 16.44
CA GLY A 248 -15.16 5.41 16.64
C GLY A 248 -15.05 6.76 17.37
N PRO A 249 -13.84 7.14 17.80
CA PRO A 249 -13.59 8.52 18.21
C PRO A 249 -13.92 9.45 17.04
N GLN A 250 -14.48 10.62 17.33
CA GLN A 250 -14.69 11.65 16.31
C GLN A 250 -13.32 12.17 15.85
N PRO A 251 -12.95 12.03 14.56
CA PRO A 251 -11.70 12.60 14.06
C PRO A 251 -11.76 14.13 14.05
N PRO A 252 -10.61 14.81 14.05
CA PRO A 252 -10.56 16.24 13.79
C PRO A 252 -11.03 16.54 12.35
N ILE A 253 -11.36 17.79 12.08
CA ILE A 253 -11.62 18.25 10.72
C ILE A 253 -10.31 18.18 9.93
N HIS A 254 -10.36 17.55 8.76
CA HIS A 254 -9.23 17.39 7.85
C HIS A 254 -9.38 18.34 6.65
N GLU A 255 -8.89 19.56 6.81
CA GLU A 255 -8.89 20.55 5.73
C GLU A 255 -7.97 20.16 4.55
N GLY A 256 -7.00 19.28 4.78
CA GLY A 256 -6.05 18.83 3.75
C GLY A 256 -6.63 17.83 2.75
N VAL A 257 -7.70 17.11 3.10
CA VAL A 257 -8.24 16.03 2.28
C VAL A 257 -9.00 16.61 1.09
N LYS A 258 -8.53 16.28 -0.11
CA LYS A 258 -9.07 16.74 -1.40
C LYS A 258 -9.80 15.65 -2.16
N GLU A 259 -9.47 14.39 -1.90
CA GLU A 259 -10.05 13.26 -2.62
C GLU A 259 -10.50 12.15 -1.67
N VAL A 260 -11.73 11.66 -1.89
CA VAL A 260 -12.28 10.48 -1.24
C VAL A 260 -12.76 9.50 -2.29
N LEU A 261 -12.26 8.26 -2.25
CA LEU A 261 -12.58 7.18 -3.16
C LEU A 261 -13.13 6.00 -2.36
N LEU A 262 -14.39 5.64 -2.58
CA LEU A 262 -15.06 4.55 -1.89
C LEU A 262 -15.54 3.54 -2.92
N GLU A 263 -14.82 2.42 -3.04
CA GLU A 263 -15.08 1.38 -4.01
C GLU A 263 -15.77 0.18 -3.38
N ARG A 264 -16.87 -0.25 -4.00
CA ARG A 264 -17.69 -1.38 -3.55
C ARG A 264 -18.11 -1.26 -2.08
N CYS A 265 -18.49 -0.07 -1.63
CA CYS A 265 -18.85 0.21 -0.24
C CYS A 265 -20.36 0.12 -0.01
N VAL A 266 -20.77 -0.01 1.25
CA VAL A 266 -22.17 0.06 1.71
C VAL A 266 -22.24 0.90 2.98
N LEU A 267 -22.59 2.17 2.83
CA LEU A 267 -22.56 3.13 3.92
C LEU A 267 -23.95 3.66 4.25
N GLY A 268 -24.25 3.79 5.54
CA GLY A 268 -25.50 4.40 6.00
C GLY A 268 -25.48 5.94 5.91
N PRO A 269 -26.65 6.61 5.92
CA PRO A 269 -26.76 8.06 5.77
C PRO A 269 -25.92 8.84 6.79
N LYS A 270 -25.97 8.42 8.07
CA LYS A 270 -25.21 9.06 9.15
C LYS A 270 -23.71 8.97 8.92
N VAL A 271 -23.22 7.85 8.38
CA VAL A 271 -21.80 7.67 8.08
C VAL A 271 -21.35 8.63 6.99
N PHE A 272 -22.16 8.81 5.93
CA PHE A 272 -21.87 9.80 4.89
C PHE A 272 -21.79 11.22 5.45
N THR A 273 -22.81 11.65 6.19
CA THR A 273 -22.84 12.99 6.78
C THR A 273 -21.64 13.22 7.69
N THR A 274 -21.35 12.28 8.59
CA THR A 274 -20.18 12.37 9.46
C THR A 274 -18.89 12.41 8.66
N LEU A 275 -18.67 11.49 7.73
CA LEU A 275 -17.44 11.39 6.94
C LEU A 275 -17.20 12.66 6.11
N LEU A 276 -18.20 13.12 5.37
CA LEU A 276 -18.05 14.28 4.47
C LEU A 276 -17.93 15.59 5.25
N SER A 277 -18.54 15.70 6.43
CA SER A 277 -18.36 16.87 7.31
C SER A 277 -16.91 17.04 7.78
N LEU A 278 -16.09 15.98 7.77
CA LEU A 278 -14.67 16.05 8.12
C LEU A 278 -13.83 16.71 7.02
N PHE A 279 -14.33 16.83 5.78
CA PHE A 279 -13.55 17.22 4.60
C PHE A 279 -14.16 18.45 3.88
N PRO A 280 -14.15 19.64 4.49
CA PRO A 280 -14.77 20.83 3.92
C PRO A 280 -14.12 21.33 2.61
N ARG A 281 -12.87 20.90 2.35
CA ARG A 281 -12.11 21.26 1.14
C ARG A 281 -12.08 20.14 0.08
N LEU A 282 -12.95 19.14 0.21
CA LEU A 282 -13.04 18.04 -0.74
C LEU A 282 -13.32 18.55 -2.16
N GLU A 283 -12.49 18.12 -3.11
CA GLU A 283 -12.58 18.47 -4.54
C GLU A 283 -13.08 17.30 -5.38
N ALA A 284 -12.78 16.06 -4.98
CA ALA A 284 -13.15 14.85 -5.70
C ALA A 284 -13.79 13.81 -4.77
N PHE A 285 -14.95 13.28 -5.19
CA PHE A 285 -15.65 12.23 -4.47
C PHE A 285 -16.08 11.12 -5.44
N THR A 286 -15.69 9.89 -5.12
CA THR A 286 -16.14 8.70 -5.85
C THR A 286 -16.78 7.71 -4.88
N TYR A 287 -17.95 7.21 -5.23
CA TYR A 287 -18.65 6.15 -4.51
C TYR A 287 -19.16 5.09 -5.48
N GLU A 288 -18.72 3.86 -5.30
CA GLU A 288 -19.26 2.67 -5.95
C GLU A 288 -19.96 1.82 -4.88
N SER A 289 -21.27 1.68 -5.04
CA SER A 289 -22.11 0.87 -4.18
C SER A 289 -22.00 -0.62 -4.54
N TYR A 290 -22.16 -1.49 -3.55
CA TYR A 290 -22.10 -2.94 -3.74
C TYR A 290 -23.21 -3.68 -2.99
N SER A 291 -24.06 -4.40 -3.73
CA SER A 291 -25.27 -5.03 -3.19
C SER A 291 -25.12 -6.48 -2.76
N ASN A 292 -24.06 -7.18 -3.18
CA ASN A 292 -24.01 -8.64 -3.10
C ASN A 292 -22.67 -9.11 -2.50
N PRO A 293 -22.47 -9.00 -1.16
CA PRO A 293 -21.35 -9.66 -0.50
C PRO A 293 -21.35 -11.14 -0.89
N PRO A 294 -20.19 -11.70 -1.28
CA PRO A 294 -20.09 -13.08 -1.78
C PRO A 294 -20.64 -14.11 -0.79
N ASP A 295 -20.72 -13.77 0.49
CA ASP A 295 -21.05 -14.70 1.57
C ASP A 295 -22.56 -14.91 1.77
N GLY A 296 -23.42 -14.34 0.91
CA GLY A 296 -24.87 -14.59 0.93
C GLY A 296 -25.60 -14.15 2.20
N GLY A 297 -24.89 -13.54 3.15
CA GLY A 297 -25.45 -13.03 4.39
C GLY A 297 -26.29 -11.80 4.11
N GLY A 298 -27.59 -12.01 3.87
CA GLY A 298 -28.63 -11.00 3.57
C GLY A 298 -28.87 -10.00 4.69
N LEU A 299 -27.83 -9.26 5.08
CA LEU A 299 -28.01 -8.09 5.93
C LEU A 299 -28.80 -7.01 5.19
N LEU A 300 -29.57 -6.30 6.00
CA LEU A 300 -30.51 -5.23 5.66
C LEU A 300 -29.84 -4.12 4.84
N PHE A 301 -29.73 -4.32 3.53
CA PHE A 301 -29.41 -3.27 2.54
C PHE A 301 -30.42 -2.11 2.57
N ASP A 302 -31.56 -2.29 3.25
CA ASP A 302 -32.57 -1.27 3.51
C ASP A 302 -32.03 -0.06 4.30
N SER A 303 -30.78 -0.12 4.76
CA SER A 303 -30.10 0.95 5.51
C SER A 303 -28.92 1.59 4.78
N GLU A 304 -28.63 1.21 3.53
CA GLU A 304 -27.70 1.95 2.69
C GLU A 304 -28.26 3.35 2.38
N ALA A 305 -27.39 4.36 2.38
CA ALA A 305 -27.79 5.71 2.03
C ALA A 305 -28.32 5.76 0.59
N SER A 306 -29.51 6.32 0.44
CA SER A 306 -30.06 6.64 -0.86
C SER A 306 -29.24 7.74 -1.54
N VAL A 307 -29.38 7.85 -2.86
CA VAL A 307 -28.73 8.91 -3.66
C VAL A 307 -29.06 10.30 -3.11
N SER A 308 -30.26 10.48 -2.54
CA SER A 308 -30.64 11.75 -1.95
C SER A 308 -29.90 12.08 -0.67
N GLU A 309 -29.72 11.10 0.20
CA GLU A 309 -29.01 11.30 1.47
C GLU A 309 -27.51 11.54 1.22
N ILE A 310 -26.95 10.85 0.23
CA ILE A 310 -25.59 11.12 -0.26
C ILE A 310 -25.51 12.54 -0.83
N GLY A 311 -26.48 12.94 -1.66
CA GLY A 311 -26.55 14.28 -2.23
C GLY A 311 -26.61 15.38 -1.18
N GLU A 312 -27.42 15.21 -0.13
CA GLU A 312 -27.50 16.16 0.99
C GLU A 312 -26.18 16.24 1.77
N ALA A 313 -25.55 15.10 2.05
CA ALA A 313 -24.26 15.06 2.74
C ALA A 313 -23.14 15.76 1.92
N LEU A 314 -23.16 15.63 0.60
CA LEU A 314 -22.20 16.29 -0.30
C LEU A 314 -22.32 17.83 -0.30
N LEU A 315 -23.43 18.40 0.16
CA LEU A 315 -23.55 19.86 0.29
C LEU A 315 -22.61 20.44 1.35
N ALA A 316 -22.11 19.60 2.28
CA ALA A 316 -21.05 19.98 3.21
C ALA A 316 -19.69 20.21 2.52
N CYS A 317 -19.55 19.83 1.24
CA CYS A 317 -18.33 19.95 0.45
C CYS A 317 -18.50 21.01 -0.66
N PRO A 318 -18.46 22.32 -0.34
CA PRO A 318 -18.74 23.40 -1.30
C PRO A 318 -17.69 23.51 -2.43
N ASN A 319 -16.56 22.82 -2.30
CA ASN A 319 -15.46 22.83 -3.26
C ASN A 319 -15.46 21.62 -4.20
N LEU A 320 -16.49 20.78 -4.15
CA LEU A 320 -16.56 19.57 -4.97
C LEU A 320 -16.62 19.90 -6.47
N ARG A 321 -15.64 19.38 -7.21
CA ARG A 321 -15.47 19.57 -8.67
C ARG A 321 -15.71 18.28 -9.44
N PHE A 322 -15.33 17.15 -8.87
CA PHE A 322 -15.43 15.83 -9.49
C PHE A 322 -16.31 14.93 -8.64
N LEU A 323 -17.41 14.43 -9.22
CA LEU A 323 -18.33 13.52 -8.55
C LEU A 323 -18.54 12.29 -9.43
N SER A 324 -18.28 11.11 -8.88
CA SER A 324 -18.56 9.82 -9.51
C SER A 324 -19.40 8.96 -8.58
N LEU A 325 -20.61 8.63 -9.01
CA LEU A 325 -21.52 7.75 -8.27
C LEU A 325 -21.83 6.52 -9.14
N ASP A 326 -21.59 5.33 -8.62
CA ASP A 326 -21.79 4.06 -9.32
C ASP A 326 -22.67 3.14 -8.47
N PHE A 327 -23.91 2.95 -8.92
CA PHE A 327 -24.92 2.09 -8.33
C PHE A 327 -25.30 0.94 -9.28
N THR A 328 -24.41 0.50 -10.19
CA THR A 328 -24.75 -0.61 -11.11
C THR A 328 -25.07 -1.90 -10.36
N ASN A 329 -24.49 -2.08 -9.19
CA ASN A 329 -24.71 -3.27 -8.39
C ASN A 329 -25.91 -3.11 -7.45
N SER A 330 -26.25 -1.91 -6.99
CA SER A 330 -27.35 -1.70 -6.04
C SER A 330 -28.63 -1.19 -6.68
N ARG A 331 -29.73 -1.30 -5.93
CA ARG A 331 -31.02 -0.73 -6.33
C ARG A 331 -31.15 0.61 -5.60
N PRO A 332 -30.80 1.75 -6.21
CA PRO A 332 -31.03 3.03 -5.57
C PRO A 332 -32.53 3.17 -5.27
N SER A 333 -32.88 3.35 -4.00
CA SER A 333 -34.28 3.36 -3.55
C SER A 333 -35.03 4.61 -3.99
N ASN A 334 -34.34 5.69 -4.37
CA ASN A 334 -34.92 6.99 -4.63
C ASN A 334 -34.40 7.64 -5.91
N LYS A 335 -35.24 8.52 -6.49
CA LYS A 335 -34.84 9.40 -7.57
C LYS A 335 -33.67 10.28 -7.11
N PRO A 336 -32.64 10.46 -7.94
CA PRO A 336 -31.58 11.42 -7.65
C PRO A 336 -32.21 12.81 -7.53
N THR A 337 -31.86 13.52 -6.46
CA THR A 337 -32.61 14.69 -5.97
C THR A 337 -31.97 16.01 -6.37
N ASP A 338 -32.76 17.09 -6.24
CA ASP A 338 -32.39 18.50 -6.40
C ASP A 338 -31.11 18.92 -5.65
N HIS A 339 -30.68 18.14 -4.65
CA HIS A 339 -29.43 18.36 -3.92
C HIS A 339 -28.20 18.38 -4.84
N LEU A 340 -28.12 17.48 -5.84
CA LEU A 340 -26.96 17.45 -6.73
C LEU A 340 -26.90 18.69 -7.63
N ALA A 341 -28.05 19.24 -8.02
CA ALA A 341 -28.11 20.48 -8.81
C ALA A 341 -27.60 21.71 -8.02
N ARG A 342 -27.57 21.64 -6.68
CA ARG A 342 -27.04 22.71 -5.81
C ARG A 342 -25.50 22.73 -5.74
N LEU A 343 -24.81 21.73 -6.30
CA LEU A 343 -23.34 21.66 -6.33
C LEU A 343 -22.75 22.59 -7.41
N LYS A 344 -22.70 23.89 -7.12
CA LYS A 344 -22.36 24.95 -8.08
C LYS A 344 -20.96 24.86 -8.71
N LYS A 345 -20.01 24.19 -8.08
CA LYS A 345 -18.61 24.07 -8.56
C LYS A 345 -18.34 22.78 -9.32
N LEU A 346 -19.36 21.95 -9.55
CA LEU A 346 -19.19 20.67 -10.19
C LEU A 346 -18.79 20.85 -11.66
N GLN A 347 -17.65 20.28 -12.04
CA GLN A 347 -17.07 20.31 -13.38
C GLN A 347 -17.26 18.98 -14.11
N LYS A 348 -17.22 17.87 -13.37
CA LYS A 348 -17.41 16.53 -13.92
C LYS A 348 -18.35 15.75 -13.03
N PHE A 349 -19.41 15.24 -13.64
CA PHE A 349 -20.34 14.32 -13.01
C PHE A 349 -20.38 13.01 -13.78
N ARG A 350 -20.16 11.91 -13.08
CA ARG A 350 -20.38 10.56 -13.60
C ARG A 350 -21.42 9.89 -12.72
N PHE A 351 -22.50 9.45 -13.34
CA PHE A 351 -23.49 8.60 -12.69
C PHE A 351 -23.59 7.31 -13.48
N LYS A 352 -23.47 6.19 -12.79
CA LYS A 352 -23.82 4.89 -13.33
C LYS A 352 -24.86 4.27 -12.39
N GLY A 353 -25.90 3.72 -12.98
CA GLY A 353 -26.92 2.98 -12.27
C GLY A 353 -27.57 2.02 -13.26
N LEU A 354 -28.32 1.04 -12.75
CA LEU A 354 -29.06 0.11 -13.60
C LEU A 354 -29.94 0.90 -14.58
N SER A 355 -29.75 0.66 -15.88
CA SER A 355 -30.49 1.37 -16.91
C SER A 355 -31.93 0.88 -16.91
N PRO A 356 -32.92 1.78 -17.08
CA PRO A 356 -34.31 1.38 -17.35
C PRO A 356 -34.46 0.39 -18.50
N HIS A 357 -33.54 0.44 -19.47
CA HIS A 357 -33.57 -0.34 -20.70
C HIS A 357 -32.76 -1.64 -20.63
N ASP A 358 -32.10 -1.94 -19.51
CA ASP A 358 -31.48 -3.25 -19.34
C ASP A 358 -32.59 -4.30 -19.35
N PRO A 359 -32.60 -5.25 -20.30
CA PRO A 359 -33.68 -6.19 -20.47
C PRO A 359 -33.90 -6.97 -19.17
N PRO A 360 -35.15 -7.17 -18.74
CA PRO A 360 -35.49 -7.85 -17.48
C PRO A 360 -35.03 -9.32 -17.44
N GLU A 361 -34.57 -9.87 -18.56
CA GLU A 361 -34.38 -11.30 -18.79
C GLU A 361 -33.20 -11.93 -18.04
N LYS A 362 -32.33 -11.18 -17.34
CA LYS A 362 -31.26 -11.76 -16.50
C LYS A 362 -31.44 -11.60 -15.00
N HIS A 363 -32.40 -10.79 -14.54
CA HIS A 363 -32.57 -10.51 -13.11
C HIS A 363 -34.05 -10.57 -12.75
N GLY A 364 -34.51 -11.71 -12.24
CA GLY A 364 -35.92 -12.10 -12.06
C GLY A 364 -36.75 -11.31 -11.03
N PHE A 365 -36.75 -9.98 -11.07
CA PHE A 365 -37.60 -9.14 -10.22
C PHE A 365 -38.30 -8.04 -11.05
N PRO A 366 -39.63 -7.91 -11.00
CA PRO A 366 -40.39 -6.89 -11.74
C PRO A 366 -40.15 -5.48 -11.18
N ARG A 367 -39.95 -4.49 -12.06
CA ARG A 367 -39.73 -3.06 -11.73
C ARG A 367 -41.05 -2.29 -11.68
N LYS A 368 -41.31 -1.47 -10.65
CA LYS A 368 -42.57 -0.70 -10.45
C LYS A 368 -42.44 0.83 -10.34
N THR A 369 -41.25 1.43 -10.48
CA THR A 369 -41.07 2.88 -10.26
C THR A 369 -40.66 3.66 -11.52
N PRO A 370 -41.16 4.91 -11.72
CA PRO A 370 -40.91 5.71 -12.92
C PRO A 370 -39.52 6.38 -12.89
N LEU A 371 -38.87 6.43 -14.07
CA LEU A 371 -37.46 6.78 -14.25
C LEU A 371 -37.25 8.23 -14.72
N VAL A 372 -36.18 8.87 -14.25
CA VAL A 372 -35.73 10.22 -14.63
C VAL A 372 -34.58 10.11 -15.63
N LYS A 373 -34.53 10.97 -16.66
CA LYS A 373 -33.44 11.01 -17.63
C LYS A 373 -32.23 11.75 -17.03
N MET A 374 -31.03 11.22 -17.26
CA MET A 374 -29.76 11.75 -16.71
C MET A 374 -29.51 13.23 -17.06
N CYS A 375 -30.11 13.72 -18.15
CA CYS A 375 -30.02 15.11 -18.61
C CYS A 375 -30.73 16.11 -17.69
N ASP A 376 -31.73 15.66 -16.91
CA ASP A 376 -32.51 16.54 -16.02
C ASP A 376 -31.78 16.83 -14.70
N MET A 377 -30.58 16.28 -14.52
CA MET A 377 -29.86 16.26 -13.24
C MET A 377 -28.51 16.96 -13.26
N LEU A 378 -28.04 17.39 -14.44
CA LEU A 378 -26.75 18.03 -14.57
C LEU A 378 -26.88 19.49 -14.12
N PRO A 379 -26.05 19.98 -13.19
CA PRO A 379 -26.04 21.40 -12.85
C PRO A 379 -25.78 22.24 -14.10
N ASP A 380 -26.36 23.44 -14.16
CA ASP A 380 -26.23 24.38 -15.29
C ASP A 380 -24.77 24.65 -15.70
N SER A 381 -23.82 24.44 -14.78
CA SER A 381 -22.37 24.55 -15.02
C SER A 381 -21.81 23.49 -15.97
N ILE A 382 -22.51 22.36 -16.17
CA ILE A 382 -22.09 21.25 -17.04
C ILE A 382 -22.88 21.23 -18.35
N MET A 383 -24.05 21.88 -18.41
CA MET A 383 -24.94 21.91 -19.58
C MET A 383 -24.61 23.03 -20.59
N LYS A 384 -23.60 23.86 -20.31
CA LYS A 384 -23.04 24.86 -21.23
C LYS A 384 -21.68 24.41 -21.71
#